data_AF-A0A2E7CVD2-F1
#
_entry.id   AF-A0A2E7CVD2-F1
#
_cell.length_a   1.000
_cell.length_b   1.000
_cell.length_c   1.000
_cell.angle_alpha   90.00
_cell.angle_beta   90.00
_cell.angle_gamma   90.00
#
_symmetry.space_group_name_H-M   'P 1'
#
loop_
_entity.id
_entity.type
_entity.pdbx_description
1 polymer ?
#
loop_
_entity_poly.entity_id
_entity_poly.type
_entity_poly.pdbx_seq_one_letter_code
_entity_poly.pdbx_strand_id
1 'polypeptide(L)'
;MINRDVKVIIKYFIGDYSINSTTKFPLIEFMIFTMMYLCCIFLIYGVVLISFNLNGLGISSILSFIIAIGICFLFKTKTSLNTITNAFLSVCFVYFTICILLTGNTSSPFAPWLIAIPAFAITISKNITGLVWTVLCMVFFTTITLLSLFNYNMNLLALEHNKFLFEIIIQGLIYISAIAIGLITWRILFKSEPIEIAQQKRSYSYISYTDIELLIMDWNFLKYQFSKKFNQQIEAIEQLDFLTPHEKKYALIDYFKLDLILISETLSVSTRTVETNYYRVRKKLKENNYHEKYPYHKIK
;
A
#
# COMPACT_ATOMS: atom_id res chain seq x y z
N MET A 1 -5.30 16.86 -0.27
CA MET A 1 -6.54 16.09 -0.54
C MET A 1 -6.56 15.82 -2.04
N ILE A 2 -6.69 14.57 -2.52
CA ILE A 2 -6.73 14.34 -3.99
C ILE A 2 -8.06 14.93 -4.49
N ASN A 3 -8.02 15.78 -5.52
CA ASN A 3 -9.20 16.43 -6.09
C ASN A 3 -10.26 15.36 -6.48
N ARG A 4 -11.54 15.68 -6.29
CA ARG A 4 -12.68 14.81 -6.62
C ARG A 4 -12.59 14.30 -8.06
N ASP A 5 -12.18 15.16 -8.99
CA ASP A 5 -12.06 14.82 -10.41
C ASP A 5 -10.97 13.78 -10.67
N VAL A 6 -9.82 13.92 -9.99
CA VAL A 6 -8.72 12.94 -10.08
C VAL A 6 -9.15 11.58 -9.53
N LYS A 7 -9.98 11.55 -8.47
CA LYS A 7 -10.54 10.29 -7.97
C LYS A 7 -11.48 9.63 -8.97
N VAL A 8 -12.27 10.39 -9.73
CA VAL A 8 -13.15 9.83 -10.77
C VAL A 8 -12.32 9.17 -11.87
N ILE A 9 -11.24 9.81 -12.30
CA ILE A 9 -10.33 9.27 -13.31
C ILE A 9 -9.63 8.01 -12.81
N ILE A 10 -9.11 8.01 -11.57
CA ILE A 10 -8.48 6.81 -10.99
C ILE A 10 -9.49 5.65 -10.92
N LYS A 11 -10.72 5.92 -10.44
CA LYS A 11 -11.78 4.91 -10.37
C LYS A 11 -12.15 4.33 -11.73
N TYR A 12 -12.06 5.13 -12.80
CA TYR A 12 -12.27 4.63 -14.15
C TYR A 12 -11.29 3.52 -14.52
N PHE A 13 -10.01 3.58 -14.09
CA PHE A 13 -9.00 2.58 -14.42
C PHE A 13 -9.01 1.35 -13.49
N ILE A 14 -9.54 1.45 -12.27
CA ILE A 14 -9.52 0.35 -11.29
C ILE A 14 -10.38 -0.86 -11.71
N GLY A 15 -11.47 -0.66 -12.44
CA GLY A 15 -12.32 -1.76 -12.94
C GLY A 15 -12.69 -2.80 -11.86
N ASP A 16 -12.46 -4.09 -12.18
CA ASP A 16 -12.79 -5.26 -11.35
C ASP A 16 -11.95 -5.39 -10.07
N TYR A 17 -10.81 -4.69 -9.96
CA TYR A 17 -9.99 -4.70 -8.75
C TYR A 17 -10.68 -4.06 -7.54
N SER A 18 -11.77 -3.32 -7.76
CA SER A 18 -12.60 -2.72 -6.70
C SER A 18 -13.39 -3.74 -5.86
N ILE A 19 -13.58 -4.97 -6.36
CA ILE A 19 -14.57 -5.91 -5.80
C ILE A 19 -13.95 -6.91 -4.80
N ASN A 20 -12.66 -7.25 -4.93
CA ASN A 20 -12.11 -8.45 -4.26
C ASN A 20 -11.04 -8.24 -3.17
N SER A 21 -10.55 -7.02 -2.89
CA SER A 21 -9.59 -6.83 -1.79
C SER A 21 -9.59 -5.43 -1.20
N THR A 22 -10.30 -5.25 -0.09
CA THR A 22 -10.34 -4.00 0.70
C THR A 22 -8.97 -3.55 1.19
N THR A 23 -8.02 -4.47 1.38
CA THR A 23 -6.66 -4.16 1.88
C THR A 23 -5.68 -3.67 0.82
N LYS A 24 -5.89 -3.98 -0.47
CA LYS A 24 -4.98 -3.56 -1.57
C LYS A 24 -5.47 -2.35 -2.35
N PHE A 25 -6.70 -1.91 -2.14
CA PHE A 25 -7.31 -0.81 -2.87
C PHE A 25 -6.50 0.51 -2.81
N PRO A 26 -5.98 0.95 -1.64
CA PRO A 26 -5.17 2.18 -1.56
C PRO A 26 -3.85 2.09 -2.34
N LEU A 27 -3.24 0.90 -2.37
CA LEU A 27 -2.01 0.65 -3.12
C LEU A 27 -2.26 0.70 -4.64
N ILE A 28 -3.39 0.18 -5.09
CA ILE A 28 -3.78 0.21 -6.51
C ILE A 28 -4.11 1.65 -6.94
N GLU A 29 -4.84 2.40 -6.11
CA GLU A 29 -5.08 3.84 -6.34
C GLU A 29 -3.77 4.61 -6.45
N PHE A 30 -2.80 4.34 -5.57
CA PHE A 30 -1.48 4.94 -5.61
C PHE A 30 -0.75 4.66 -6.91
N MET A 31 -0.75 3.39 -7.34
CA MET A 31 -0.04 2.98 -8.54
C MET A 31 -0.61 3.65 -9.78
N ILE A 32 -1.94 3.61 -9.95
CA ILE A 32 -2.60 4.26 -11.08
C ILE A 32 -2.30 5.75 -11.07
N PHE A 33 -2.38 6.40 -9.91
CA PHE A 33 -2.05 7.83 -9.80
C PHE A 33 -0.59 8.10 -10.22
N THR A 34 0.37 7.34 -9.70
CA THR A 34 1.79 7.51 -10.01
C THR A 34 2.08 7.27 -11.49
N MET A 35 1.47 6.24 -12.07
CA MET A 35 1.61 5.92 -13.49
C MET A 35 1.01 7.03 -14.36
N MET A 36 -0.19 7.50 -14.04
CA MET A 36 -0.81 8.62 -14.75
C MET A 36 0.01 9.91 -14.65
N TYR A 37 0.56 10.19 -13.47
CA TYR A 37 1.44 11.33 -13.25
C TYR A 37 2.70 11.23 -14.12
N LEU A 38 3.33 10.07 -14.17
CA LEU A 38 4.48 9.81 -15.05
C LEU A 38 4.12 9.89 -16.54
N CYS A 39 2.93 9.44 -16.95
CA CYS A 39 2.43 9.66 -18.30
C CYS A 39 2.38 11.16 -18.63
N CYS A 40 1.82 11.99 -17.74
CA CYS A 40 1.78 13.44 -17.95
C CYS A 40 3.20 14.02 -18.08
N ILE A 41 4.15 13.56 -17.27
CA ILE A 41 5.56 13.97 -17.39
C ILE A 41 6.12 13.58 -18.76
N PHE A 42 5.97 12.33 -19.20
CA PHE A 42 6.46 11.88 -20.51
C PHE A 42 5.87 12.69 -21.67
N LEU A 43 4.60 13.06 -21.60
CA LEU A 43 3.95 13.88 -22.61
C LEU A 43 4.52 15.30 -22.63
N ILE A 44 4.51 15.98 -21.48
CA ILE A 44 5.00 17.36 -21.36
C ILE A 44 6.47 17.43 -21.78
N TYR A 45 7.28 16.50 -21.27
CA TYR A 45 8.69 16.45 -21.57
C TYR A 45 8.97 16.13 -23.04
N GLY A 46 8.19 15.24 -23.65
CA GLY A 46 8.27 14.95 -25.08
C GLY A 46 8.01 16.19 -25.94
N VAL A 47 6.96 16.96 -25.62
CA VAL A 47 6.63 18.21 -26.31
C VAL A 47 7.75 19.24 -26.15
N VAL A 48 8.26 19.41 -24.93
CA VAL A 48 9.38 20.32 -24.65
C VAL A 48 10.62 19.93 -25.45
N LEU A 49 11.01 18.65 -25.45
CA LEU A 49 12.16 18.18 -26.23
C LEU A 49 12.03 18.46 -27.72
N ILE A 50 10.85 18.20 -28.31
CA ILE A 50 10.58 18.51 -29.72
C ILE A 50 10.71 20.01 -29.98
N SER A 51 10.21 20.86 -29.07
CA SER A 51 10.33 22.32 -29.21
C SER A 51 11.78 22.82 -29.19
N PHE A 52 12.69 22.07 -28.56
CA PHE A 52 14.13 22.32 -28.57
C PHE A 52 14.88 21.61 -29.72
N ASN A 53 14.17 21.12 -30.75
CA ASN A 53 14.73 20.35 -31.87
C ASN A 53 15.40 19.02 -31.47
N LEU A 54 15.12 18.48 -30.27
CA LEU A 54 15.60 17.18 -29.82
C LEU A 54 14.61 16.07 -30.22
N ASN A 55 14.31 15.98 -31.51
CA ASN A 55 13.22 15.16 -32.06
C ASN A 55 13.31 13.67 -31.65
N GLY A 56 14.50 13.07 -31.66
CA GLY A 56 14.67 11.66 -31.28
C GLY A 56 14.28 11.37 -29.82
N LEU A 57 14.74 12.21 -28.89
CA LEU A 57 14.37 12.10 -27.46
C LEU A 57 12.88 12.41 -27.26
N GLY A 58 12.37 13.42 -27.96
CA GLY A 58 10.97 13.83 -27.88
C GLY A 58 10.01 12.73 -28.34
N ILE A 59 10.28 12.10 -29.49
CA ILE A 59 9.52 10.97 -30.02
C ILE A 59 9.57 9.78 -29.06
N SER A 60 10.74 9.46 -28.51
CA SER A 60 10.90 8.38 -27.51
C SER A 60 10.04 8.62 -26.27
N SER A 61 9.97 9.87 -25.80
CA SER A 61 9.14 10.27 -24.66
C SER A 61 7.64 10.13 -24.97
N ILE A 62 7.19 10.55 -26.15
CA ILE A 62 5.80 10.39 -26.58
C ILE A 62 5.42 8.91 -26.74
N LEU A 63 6.32 8.09 -27.29
CA LEU A 63 6.08 6.65 -27.40
C LEU A 63 5.95 6.01 -26.01
N SER A 64 6.82 6.38 -25.08
CA SER A 64 6.78 5.92 -23.69
C SER A 64 5.47 6.31 -22.99
N PHE A 65 4.95 7.52 -23.27
CA PHE A 65 3.62 7.96 -22.83
C PHE A 65 2.50 7.05 -23.35
N ILE A 66 2.49 6.76 -24.67
CA ILE A 66 1.46 5.90 -25.29
C ILE A 66 1.47 4.51 -24.66
N ILE A 67 2.65 3.91 -24.51
CA ILE A 67 2.79 2.57 -23.91
C ILE A 67 2.37 2.60 -22.44
N ALA A 68 2.79 3.60 -21.67
CA ALA A 68 2.44 3.73 -20.25
C ALA A 68 0.93 3.89 -20.03
N ILE A 69 0.24 4.67 -20.87
CA ILE A 69 -1.23 4.73 -20.88
C ILE A 69 -1.83 3.36 -21.20
N GLY A 70 -1.29 2.64 -22.19
CA GLY A 70 -1.70 1.27 -22.51
C GLY A 70 -1.62 0.34 -21.30
N ILE A 71 -0.56 0.45 -20.50
CA ILE A 71 -0.39 -0.33 -19.27
C ILE A 71 -1.44 0.07 -18.21
N CYS A 72 -1.81 1.35 -18.11
CA CYS A 72 -2.91 1.76 -17.22
C CYS A 72 -4.24 1.05 -17.55
N PHE A 73 -4.49 0.72 -18.82
CA PHE A 73 -5.69 -0.06 -19.19
C PHE A 73 -5.63 -1.52 -18.73
N LEU A 74 -4.45 -2.08 -18.43
CA LEU A 74 -4.34 -3.44 -17.88
C LEU A 74 -4.97 -3.56 -16.49
N PHE A 75 -5.12 -2.46 -15.73
CA PHE A 75 -5.84 -2.47 -14.45
C PHE A 75 -7.33 -2.80 -14.59
N LYS A 76 -7.92 -2.60 -15.78
CA LYS A 76 -9.30 -3.03 -16.07
C LYS A 76 -9.43 -4.52 -16.32
N THR A 77 -8.31 -5.22 -16.52
CA THR A 77 -8.29 -6.64 -16.84
C THR A 77 -7.99 -7.48 -15.60
N LYS A 78 -8.18 -8.80 -15.69
CA LYS A 78 -7.79 -9.75 -14.61
C LYS A 78 -6.28 -9.98 -14.49
N THR A 79 -5.46 -9.11 -15.08
CA THR A 79 -4.00 -9.23 -15.06
C THR A 79 -3.46 -8.99 -13.66
N SER A 80 -2.46 -9.78 -13.24
CA SER A 80 -1.87 -9.66 -11.91
C SER A 80 -1.16 -8.32 -11.71
N LEU A 81 -1.27 -7.75 -10.50
CA LEU A 81 -0.63 -6.48 -10.15
C LEU A 81 0.88 -6.50 -10.39
N ASN A 82 1.54 -7.63 -10.11
CA ASN A 82 2.98 -7.79 -10.34
C ASN A 82 3.32 -7.69 -11.82
N THR A 83 2.50 -8.29 -12.70
CA THR A 83 2.70 -8.20 -14.15
C THR A 83 2.57 -6.76 -14.64
N ILE A 84 1.55 -6.04 -14.16
CA ILE A 84 1.33 -4.62 -14.52
C ILE A 84 2.50 -3.75 -14.04
N THR A 85 2.94 -3.96 -12.79
CA THR A 85 4.09 -3.25 -12.19
C THR A 85 5.36 -3.48 -13.01
N ASN A 86 5.67 -4.73 -13.34
CA ASN A 86 6.86 -5.08 -14.10
C ASN A 86 6.81 -4.53 -15.53
N ALA A 87 5.65 -4.57 -16.19
CA ALA A 87 5.50 -3.96 -17.51
C ALA A 87 5.80 -2.46 -17.46
N PHE A 88 5.28 -1.76 -16.43
CA PHE A 88 5.53 -0.33 -16.24
C PHE A 88 7.00 -0.03 -15.98
N LEU A 89 7.63 -0.76 -15.05
CA LEU A 89 9.05 -0.59 -14.72
C LEU A 89 9.96 -0.84 -15.93
N SER A 90 9.62 -1.80 -16.80
CA SER A 90 10.34 -2.04 -18.05
C SER A 90 10.26 -0.85 -19.00
N VAL A 91 9.10 -0.20 -19.13
CA VAL A 91 8.97 1.02 -19.95
C VAL A 91 9.84 2.13 -19.39
N CYS A 92 9.79 2.37 -18.08
CA CYS A 92 10.64 3.35 -17.42
C CYS A 92 12.13 3.04 -17.62
N PHE A 93 12.53 1.78 -17.43
CA PHE A 93 13.91 1.34 -17.58
C PHE A 93 14.45 1.57 -19.00
N VAL A 94 13.70 1.16 -20.03
CA VAL A 94 14.08 1.37 -21.43
C VAL A 94 14.15 2.85 -21.76
N TYR A 95 13.19 3.65 -21.30
CA TYR A 95 13.19 5.09 -21.52
C TYR A 95 14.44 5.76 -20.90
N PHE A 96 14.70 5.51 -19.61
CA PHE A 96 15.88 6.06 -18.95
C PHE A 96 17.18 5.57 -19.57
N THR A 97 17.23 4.30 -20.01
CA THR A 97 18.37 3.75 -20.74
C THR A 97 18.68 4.57 -21.99
N ILE A 98 17.66 4.83 -22.82
CA ILE A 98 17.81 5.64 -24.04
C ILE A 98 18.27 7.06 -23.68
N CYS A 99 17.67 7.69 -22.68
CA CYS A 99 18.06 9.03 -22.23
C CYS A 99 19.52 9.06 -21.75
N ILE A 100 19.95 8.10 -20.95
CA ILE A 100 21.32 8.02 -20.41
C ILE A 100 22.33 7.87 -21.54
N LEU A 101 22.09 6.95 -22.48
CA LEU A 101 22.96 6.73 -23.63
C LEU A 101 23.07 7.96 -24.53
N LEU A 102 21.99 8.72 -24.69
CA LEU A 102 21.96 9.89 -25.58
C LEU A 102 22.46 11.20 -24.94
N THR A 103 22.58 11.27 -23.61
CA THR A 103 22.88 12.52 -22.89
C THR A 103 24.22 12.52 -22.15
N GLY A 104 25.08 11.52 -22.38
CA GLY A 104 26.44 11.50 -21.83
C GLY A 104 26.71 10.35 -20.87
N ASN A 105 26.10 9.18 -21.08
CA ASN A 105 26.38 7.94 -20.35
C ASN A 105 26.30 8.16 -18.83
N THR A 106 27.37 7.87 -18.08
CA THR A 106 27.42 7.98 -16.62
C THR A 106 27.25 9.41 -16.10
N SER A 107 27.57 10.43 -16.91
CA SER A 107 27.38 11.84 -16.55
C SER A 107 25.96 12.35 -16.84
N SER A 108 25.10 11.50 -17.39
CA SER A 108 23.72 11.87 -17.70
C SER A 108 22.95 12.29 -16.45
N PRO A 109 22.16 13.39 -16.52
CA PRO A 109 21.26 13.77 -15.43
C PRO A 109 20.16 12.73 -15.17
N PHE A 110 19.98 11.76 -16.07
CA PHE A 110 19.03 10.67 -15.93
C PHE A 110 19.57 9.47 -15.15
N ALA A 111 20.89 9.35 -14.97
CA ALA A 111 21.50 8.21 -14.29
C ALA A 111 20.94 7.94 -12.87
N PRO A 112 20.68 8.97 -12.02
CA PRO A 112 20.12 8.74 -10.69
C PRO A 112 18.74 8.08 -10.68
N TRP A 113 17.95 8.21 -11.75
CA TRP A 113 16.60 7.62 -11.83
C TRP A 113 16.59 6.09 -11.89
N LEU A 114 17.69 5.47 -12.29
CA LEU A 114 17.81 4.01 -12.23
C LEU A 114 17.69 3.47 -10.80
N ILE A 115 17.93 4.31 -9.78
CA ILE A 115 17.74 3.94 -8.37
C ILE A 115 16.25 3.95 -7.99
N ALA A 116 15.43 4.77 -8.65
CA ALA A 116 14.00 4.86 -8.37
C ALA A 116 13.25 3.60 -8.82
N ILE A 117 13.70 2.94 -9.89
CA ILE A 117 13.10 1.71 -10.44
C ILE A 117 13.06 0.57 -9.40
N PRO A 118 14.19 0.13 -8.80
CA PRO A 118 14.17 -0.90 -7.77
C PRO A 118 13.48 -0.44 -6.48
N ALA A 119 13.59 0.84 -6.09
CA ALA A 119 12.86 1.36 -4.93
C ALA A 119 11.34 1.26 -5.12
N PHE A 120 10.84 1.59 -6.32
CA PHE A 120 9.44 1.45 -6.68
C PHE A 120 9.01 -0.02 -6.75
N ALA A 121 9.88 -0.89 -7.28
CA ALA A 121 9.64 -2.32 -7.30
C ALA A 121 9.50 -2.91 -5.89
N ILE A 122 10.40 -2.58 -4.95
CA ILE A 122 10.38 -3.08 -3.56
C ILE A 122 9.13 -2.60 -2.82
N THR A 123 8.73 -1.35 -3.02
CA THR A 123 7.57 -0.76 -2.32
C THR A 123 6.24 -1.38 -2.76
N ILE A 124 6.13 -1.83 -4.01
CA ILE A 124 4.87 -2.34 -4.58
C ILE A 124 4.82 -3.87 -4.62
N SER A 125 5.93 -4.48 -5.01
CA SER A 125 6.04 -5.92 -5.21
C SER A 125 7.03 -6.49 -4.20
N LYS A 126 6.58 -7.49 -3.43
CA LYS A 126 7.38 -8.14 -2.37
C LYS A 126 8.81 -8.46 -2.85
N ASN A 127 9.77 -8.45 -1.91
CA ASN A 127 11.24 -8.44 -2.07
C ASN A 127 11.88 -8.99 -3.36
N ILE A 128 11.44 -10.13 -3.92
CA ILE A 128 12.11 -10.78 -5.06
C ILE A 128 12.10 -9.89 -6.32
N THR A 129 10.97 -9.27 -6.64
CA THR A 129 10.88 -8.41 -7.84
C THR A 129 11.79 -7.19 -7.72
N GLY A 130 11.86 -6.62 -6.52
CA GLY A 130 12.80 -5.56 -6.19
C GLY A 130 14.25 -5.94 -6.47
N LEU A 131 14.67 -7.12 -5.98
CA LEU A 131 16.01 -7.65 -6.18
C LEU A 131 16.36 -7.83 -7.66
N VAL A 132 15.44 -8.37 -8.47
CA VAL A 132 15.64 -8.53 -9.92
C VAL A 132 15.90 -7.18 -10.58
N TRP A 133 15.10 -6.15 -10.28
CA TRP A 133 15.29 -4.81 -10.82
C TRP A 133 16.59 -4.17 -10.34
N THR A 134 16.98 -4.40 -9.09
CA THR A 134 18.27 -3.93 -8.56
C THR A 134 19.45 -4.53 -9.34
N VAL A 135 19.44 -5.84 -9.57
CA VAL A 135 20.49 -6.53 -10.35
C VAL A 135 20.53 -6.01 -11.78
N LEU A 136 19.38 -5.88 -12.44
CA LEU A 136 19.31 -5.34 -13.81
C LEU A 136 19.88 -3.92 -13.91
N CYS A 137 19.51 -3.03 -12.98
CA CYS A 137 20.02 -1.66 -12.96
C CYS A 137 21.53 -1.61 -12.69
N MET A 138 22.06 -2.48 -11.82
CA MET A 138 23.50 -2.59 -11.58
C MET A 138 24.27 -3.09 -12.81
N VAL A 139 23.78 -4.15 -13.46
CA VAL A 139 24.39 -4.67 -14.70
C VAL A 139 24.40 -3.59 -15.78
N PHE A 140 23.29 -2.85 -15.93
CA PHE A 140 23.23 -1.75 -16.89
C PHE A 140 24.17 -0.59 -16.55
N PHE A 141 24.24 -0.18 -15.28
CA PHE A 141 25.13 0.91 -14.89
C PHE A 141 26.61 0.52 -15.07
N THR A 142 26.97 -0.72 -14.76
CA THR A 142 28.33 -1.23 -14.97
C THR A 142 28.68 -1.32 -16.47
N THR A 143 27.77 -1.76 -17.34
CA THR A 143 28.02 -1.77 -18.79
C THR A 143 28.19 -0.37 -19.36
N ILE A 144 27.36 0.60 -18.96
CA ILE A 144 27.52 2.00 -19.40
C ILE A 144 28.82 2.61 -18.87
N THR A 145 29.20 2.30 -17.64
CA THR A 145 30.48 2.77 -17.07
C THR A 145 31.66 2.20 -17.84
N LEU A 146 31.64 0.91 -18.18
CA LEU A 146 32.66 0.28 -19.01
C LEU A 146 32.72 0.92 -20.40
N LEU A 147 31.58 1.11 -21.08
CA LEU A 147 31.52 1.77 -22.39
C LEU A 147 32.09 3.21 -22.33
N SER A 148 31.80 3.93 -21.25
CA SER A 148 32.34 5.27 -21.01
C SER A 148 33.86 5.27 -20.81
N LEU A 149 34.42 4.26 -20.14
CA LEU A 149 35.88 4.13 -19.95
C LEU A 149 36.62 3.88 -21.27
N PHE A 150 35.98 3.21 -22.23
CA PHE A 150 36.54 2.98 -23.56
C PHE A 150 36.37 4.18 -24.51
N ASN A 151 35.98 5.36 -24.00
CA ASN A 151 35.73 6.58 -24.78
C ASN A 151 34.82 6.36 -25.98
N TYR A 152 33.87 5.42 -25.87
CA TYR A 152 32.80 5.27 -26.85
C TYR A 152 31.80 6.41 -26.65
N ASN A 153 32.23 7.64 -26.95
CA ASN A 153 31.41 8.82 -26.91
C ASN A 153 30.44 8.75 -28.08
N MET A 154 29.24 8.25 -27.80
CA MET A 154 28.05 8.47 -28.64
C MET A 154 27.64 9.95 -28.51
N ASN A 155 28.56 10.87 -28.85
CA ASN A 155 28.35 12.30 -28.78
C ASN A 155 27.42 12.73 -29.92
N LEU A 156 26.12 12.76 -29.65
CA LEU A 156 25.23 13.62 -30.40
C LEU A 156 25.47 15.06 -29.91
N LEU A 157 26.12 15.85 -30.78
CA LEU A 157 26.44 17.30 -30.71
C LEU A 157 25.27 18.24 -30.32
N ALA A 158 24.07 17.72 -30.02
CA ALA A 158 22.85 18.49 -29.87
C ALA A 158 22.66 19.16 -28.50
N LEU A 159 23.48 18.84 -27.48
CA LEU A 159 23.25 19.29 -26.10
C LEU A 159 24.25 20.31 -25.56
N GLU A 160 25.33 20.62 -26.26
CA GLU A 160 26.37 21.52 -25.73
C GLU A 160 25.88 22.97 -25.50
N HIS A 161 24.94 23.46 -26.33
CA HIS A 161 24.50 24.85 -26.26
C HIS A 161 23.44 25.16 -25.19
N ASN A 162 22.76 24.15 -24.64
CA ASN A 162 21.69 24.33 -23.64
C ASN A 162 21.86 23.44 -22.39
N LYS A 163 23.06 22.86 -22.22
CA LYS A 163 23.36 21.85 -21.19
C LYS A 163 22.93 22.28 -19.79
N PHE A 164 23.22 23.52 -19.41
CA PHE A 164 22.91 24.06 -18.08
C PHE A 164 21.39 24.23 -17.82
N LEU A 165 20.66 24.82 -18.77
CA LEU A 165 19.20 24.99 -18.65
C LEU A 165 18.48 23.64 -18.66
N PHE A 166 18.97 22.72 -19.50
CA PHE A 166 18.45 21.37 -19.58
C PHE A 166 18.70 20.57 -18.29
N GLU A 167 19.91 20.65 -17.73
CA GLU A 167 20.25 20.05 -16.43
C GLU A 167 19.37 20.61 -15.31
N ILE A 168 19.19 21.93 -15.21
CA ILE A 168 18.34 22.56 -14.18
C ILE A 168 16.87 22.17 -14.31
N ILE A 169 16.30 22.21 -15.52
CA ILE A 169 14.89 21.87 -15.73
C ILE A 169 14.66 20.39 -15.44
N ILE A 170 15.58 19.52 -15.87
CA ILE A 170 15.50 18.10 -15.56
C ILE A 170 15.60 17.91 -14.06
N GLN A 171 16.68 18.34 -13.39
CA GLN A 171 16.84 18.18 -11.94
C GLN A 171 15.69 18.78 -11.14
N GLY A 172 15.13 19.92 -11.55
CA GLY A 172 13.94 20.50 -10.95
C GLY A 172 12.74 19.55 -11.03
N LEU A 173 12.48 18.97 -12.21
CA LEU A 173 11.45 17.95 -12.37
C LEU A 173 11.77 16.67 -11.58
N ILE A 174 13.04 16.29 -11.42
CA ILE A 174 13.49 15.15 -10.59
C ILE A 174 13.14 15.38 -9.12
N TYR A 175 13.50 16.53 -8.56
CA TYR A 175 13.23 16.81 -7.15
C TYR A 175 11.74 16.91 -6.87
N ILE A 176 10.96 17.54 -7.76
CA ILE A 176 9.50 17.67 -7.59
C ILE A 176 8.83 16.28 -7.62
N SER A 177 9.23 15.42 -8.54
CA SER A 177 8.66 14.08 -8.69
C SER A 177 9.09 13.13 -7.56
N ALA A 178 10.35 13.18 -7.12
CA ALA A 178 10.82 12.42 -5.95
C ALA A 178 10.12 12.86 -4.65
N ILE A 179 9.94 14.17 -4.44
CA ILE A 179 9.20 14.72 -3.30
C ILE A 179 7.72 14.33 -3.38
N ALA A 180 7.10 14.41 -4.57
CA ALA A 180 5.70 14.01 -4.76
C ALA A 180 5.50 12.52 -4.47
N ILE A 181 6.35 11.64 -5.04
CA ILE A 181 6.29 10.19 -4.79
C ILE A 181 6.52 9.92 -3.30
N GLY A 182 7.57 10.49 -2.69
CA GLY A 182 7.85 10.31 -1.26
C GLY A 182 6.72 10.76 -0.35
N LEU A 183 6.12 11.92 -0.60
CA LEU A 183 4.98 12.43 0.18
C LEU A 183 3.72 11.58 0.00
N ILE A 184 3.49 11.03 -1.19
CA ILE A 184 2.33 10.18 -1.45
C ILE A 184 2.54 8.78 -0.86
N THR A 185 3.72 8.18 -1.02
CA THR A 185 4.09 6.90 -0.39
C THR A 185 4.03 7.00 1.12
N TRP A 186 4.56 8.09 1.72
CA TRP A 186 4.41 8.39 3.14
C TRP A 186 2.93 8.49 3.54
N ARG A 187 2.14 9.24 2.77
CA ARG A 187 0.71 9.41 3.05
C ARG A 187 -0.10 8.12 2.86
N ILE A 188 0.37 7.14 2.10
CA ILE A 188 -0.38 5.91 1.88
C ILE A 188 0.05 4.81 2.84
N LEU A 189 1.35 4.70 3.14
CA LEU A 189 1.87 3.77 4.14
C LEU A 189 1.51 4.20 5.58
N PHE A 190 1.53 5.51 5.87
CA PHE A 190 1.31 6.03 7.22
C PHE A 190 -0.07 6.68 7.44
N LYS A 191 -0.92 6.79 6.40
CA LYS A 191 -2.32 7.26 6.54
C LYS A 191 -3.37 6.21 6.21
N SER A 192 -2.98 4.94 6.13
CA SER A 192 -3.88 3.81 6.43
C SER A 192 -3.76 3.52 7.94
N GLU A 193 -4.57 4.12 8.79
CA GLU A 193 -5.99 3.77 8.88
C GLU A 193 -6.92 4.93 8.47
N PRO A 194 -7.87 4.73 7.52
CA PRO A 194 -9.04 5.58 7.49
C PRO A 194 -9.82 5.32 8.78
N ILE A 195 -9.80 6.33 9.66
CA ILE A 195 -10.56 6.39 10.91
C ILE A 195 -12.02 5.96 10.68
N GLU A 196 -12.60 6.11 9.49
CA GLU A 196 -13.97 5.68 9.15
C GLU A 196 -14.17 4.17 8.95
N ILE A 197 -13.23 3.41 8.39
CA ILE A 197 -13.36 1.94 8.26
C ILE A 197 -13.05 1.28 9.60
N ALA A 198 -12.07 1.85 10.31
CA ALA A 198 -11.83 1.48 11.69
C ALA A 198 -13.05 1.87 12.55
N GLN A 199 -13.69 3.02 12.38
CA GLN A 199 -14.92 3.41 13.10
C GLN A 199 -16.15 2.57 12.73
N GLN A 200 -16.31 2.14 11.47
CA GLN A 200 -17.38 1.22 11.10
C GLN A 200 -17.18 -0.18 11.71
N LYS A 201 -15.95 -0.71 11.76
CA LYS A 201 -15.62 -1.91 12.56
C LYS A 201 -15.65 -1.67 14.08
N ARG A 202 -15.35 -0.44 14.56
CA ARG A 202 -15.32 -0.03 15.98
C ARG A 202 -16.68 0.38 16.55
N SER A 203 -17.75 0.39 15.75
CA SER A 203 -19.10 0.79 16.23
C SER A 203 -19.64 -0.08 17.38
N TYR A 204 -18.97 -1.18 17.72
CA TYR A 204 -19.34 -2.04 18.84
C TYR A 204 -18.21 -2.38 19.83
N SER A 205 -16.95 -1.96 19.62
CA SER A 205 -15.85 -2.35 20.51
C SER A 205 -15.70 -1.40 21.71
N TYR A 206 -16.06 -1.87 22.91
CA TYR A 206 -15.92 -1.09 24.15
C TYR A 206 -14.44 -0.94 24.64
N ILE A 207 -13.49 -1.62 23.99
CA ILE A 207 -12.07 -1.67 24.38
C ILE A 207 -11.12 -1.19 23.28
N SER A 208 -9.93 -0.71 23.67
CA SER A 208 -8.90 -0.25 22.74
C SER A 208 -8.09 -1.42 22.17
N TYR A 209 -7.35 -1.23 21.07
CA TYR A 209 -6.57 -2.30 20.42
C TYR A 209 -5.51 -2.91 21.34
N THR A 210 -4.82 -2.08 22.13
CA THR A 210 -3.85 -2.53 23.14
C THR A 210 -4.47 -3.42 24.20
N ASP A 211 -5.77 -3.23 24.49
CA ASP A 211 -6.51 -4.05 25.45
C ASP A 211 -6.91 -5.41 24.85
N ILE A 212 -6.99 -5.55 23.52
CA ILE A 212 -7.36 -6.79 22.84
C ILE A 212 -6.28 -7.85 23.02
N GLU A 213 -5.00 -7.47 22.97
CA GLU A 213 -3.88 -8.41 23.17
C GLU A 213 -3.92 -9.05 24.56
N LEU A 214 -4.47 -8.34 25.56
CA LEU A 214 -4.65 -8.88 26.91
C LEU A 214 -5.62 -10.06 26.94
N LEU A 215 -6.47 -10.23 25.92
CA LEU A 215 -7.38 -11.38 25.81
C LEU A 215 -6.64 -12.71 25.72
N ILE A 216 -5.33 -12.76 25.46
CA ILE A 216 -4.57 -14.01 25.53
C ILE A 216 -4.49 -14.53 26.96
N MET A 217 -4.52 -13.62 27.94
CA MET A 217 -4.33 -13.93 29.37
C MET A 217 -5.51 -14.70 29.98
N ASP A 218 -5.30 -15.19 31.21
CA ASP A 218 -6.32 -15.89 31.98
C ASP A 218 -7.39 -14.94 32.54
N TRP A 219 -8.46 -15.54 33.08
CA TRP A 219 -9.58 -14.79 33.65
C TRP A 219 -9.18 -13.89 34.82
N ASN A 220 -8.25 -14.33 35.68
CA ASN A 220 -7.87 -13.57 36.88
C ASN A 220 -7.13 -12.28 36.50
N PHE A 221 -6.26 -12.37 35.49
CA PHE A 221 -5.57 -11.21 34.94
C PHE A 221 -6.55 -10.26 34.24
N LEU A 222 -7.44 -10.80 33.40
CA LEU A 222 -8.48 -10.02 32.72
C LEU A 222 -9.38 -9.30 33.71
N LYS A 223 -9.81 -9.98 34.77
CA LYS A 223 -10.58 -9.40 35.88
C LYS A 223 -9.84 -8.22 36.49
N TYR A 224 -8.57 -8.40 36.84
CA TYR A 224 -7.77 -7.33 37.45
C TYR A 224 -7.66 -6.11 36.52
N GLN A 225 -7.28 -6.32 35.26
CA GLN A 225 -7.11 -5.23 34.29
C GLN A 225 -8.42 -4.50 33.97
N PHE A 226 -9.51 -5.24 33.72
CA PHE A 226 -10.77 -4.67 33.27
C PHE A 226 -11.70 -4.23 34.40
N SER A 227 -11.46 -4.62 35.65
CA SER A 227 -12.27 -4.21 36.82
C SER A 227 -12.43 -2.71 36.93
N LYS A 228 -11.37 -1.92 36.69
CA LYS A 228 -11.43 -0.46 36.78
C LYS A 228 -12.40 0.18 35.79
N LYS A 229 -12.56 -0.41 34.61
CA LYS A 229 -13.36 0.14 33.50
C LYS A 229 -14.75 -0.50 33.38
N PHE A 230 -14.87 -1.78 33.75
CA PHE A 230 -16.08 -2.60 33.55
C PHE A 230 -16.47 -3.36 34.82
N ASN A 231 -16.37 -2.71 35.98
CA ASN A 231 -16.57 -3.36 37.28
C ASN A 231 -17.90 -4.12 37.36
N GLN A 232 -19.00 -3.47 36.93
CA GLN A 232 -20.34 -4.07 36.96
C GLN A 232 -20.43 -5.35 36.12
N GLN A 233 -19.80 -5.37 34.94
CA GLN A 233 -19.80 -6.54 34.07
C GLN A 233 -18.94 -7.64 34.65
N ILE A 234 -17.78 -7.30 35.22
CA ILE A 234 -16.90 -8.27 35.89
C ILE A 234 -17.60 -8.89 37.10
N GLU A 235 -18.25 -8.09 37.95
CA GLU A 235 -19.02 -8.59 39.10
C GLU A 235 -20.18 -9.49 38.68
N ALA A 236 -20.94 -9.09 37.66
CA ALA A 236 -22.05 -9.89 37.16
C ALA A 236 -21.60 -11.22 36.54
N ILE A 237 -20.45 -11.26 35.84
CA ILE A 237 -19.86 -12.50 35.32
C ILE A 237 -19.30 -13.36 36.45
N GLU A 238 -18.74 -12.75 37.50
CA GLU A 238 -18.19 -13.50 38.63
C GLU A 238 -19.27 -14.26 39.40
N GLN A 239 -20.46 -13.69 39.53
CA GLN A 239 -21.63 -14.33 40.15
C GLN A 239 -22.15 -15.55 39.36
N LEU A 240 -21.67 -15.78 38.14
CA LEU A 240 -22.02 -16.96 37.34
C LEU A 240 -21.14 -18.15 37.74
N ASP A 241 -21.39 -18.72 38.93
CA ASP A 241 -20.59 -19.82 39.51
C ASP A 241 -20.57 -21.10 38.66
N PHE A 242 -21.57 -21.28 37.79
CA PHE A 242 -21.66 -22.40 36.85
C PHE A 242 -20.77 -22.25 35.60
N LEU A 243 -20.17 -21.07 35.39
CA LEU A 243 -19.20 -20.84 34.33
C LEU A 243 -17.77 -21.08 34.84
N THR A 244 -17.01 -21.85 34.08
CA THR A 244 -15.57 -22.01 34.30
C THR A 244 -14.82 -20.68 34.05
N PRO A 245 -13.60 -20.49 34.56
CA PRO A 245 -12.80 -19.29 34.28
C PRO A 245 -12.64 -19.01 32.77
N HIS A 246 -12.48 -20.07 31.97
CA HIS A 246 -12.41 -19.95 30.51
C HIS A 246 -13.72 -19.44 29.90
N GLU A 247 -14.86 -19.95 30.38
CA GLU A 247 -16.18 -19.50 29.91
C GLU A 247 -16.51 -18.08 30.38
N LYS A 248 -16.11 -17.70 31.60
CA LYS A 248 -16.20 -16.32 32.10
C LYS A 248 -15.42 -15.34 31.20
N LYS A 249 -14.24 -15.74 30.75
CA LYS A 249 -13.47 -15.00 29.74
C LYS A 249 -14.26 -14.81 28.44
N TYR A 250 -14.90 -15.87 27.90
CA TYR A 250 -15.72 -15.72 26.69
C TYR A 250 -16.98 -14.88 26.92
N ALA A 251 -17.61 -14.95 28.09
CA ALA A 251 -18.72 -14.06 28.43
C ALA A 251 -18.28 -12.58 28.37
N LEU A 252 -17.09 -12.26 28.90
CA LEU A 252 -16.52 -10.92 28.82
C LEU A 252 -16.16 -10.52 27.39
N ILE A 253 -15.63 -11.43 26.57
CA ILE A 253 -15.33 -11.12 25.15
C ILE A 253 -16.62 -10.83 24.36
N ASP A 254 -17.72 -11.56 24.64
CA ASP A 254 -19.03 -11.31 24.00
C ASP A 254 -19.54 -9.90 24.33
N TYR A 255 -19.26 -9.40 25.55
CA TYR A 255 -19.58 -8.01 25.93
C TYR A 255 -18.93 -6.99 25.01
N PHE A 256 -17.66 -7.20 24.68
CA PHE A 256 -16.87 -6.27 23.87
C PHE A 256 -17.31 -6.26 22.41
N LYS A 257 -18.22 -7.17 22.00
CA LYS A 257 -18.77 -7.27 20.63
C LYS A 257 -17.69 -7.21 19.55
N LEU A 258 -16.59 -7.91 19.80
CA LEU A 258 -15.47 -7.99 18.86
C LEU A 258 -15.80 -8.91 17.68
N ASP A 259 -15.17 -8.66 16.54
CA ASP A 259 -15.25 -9.51 15.35
C ASP A 259 -14.68 -10.92 15.66
N LEU A 260 -15.38 -11.97 15.24
CA LEU A 260 -14.97 -13.37 15.44
C LEU A 260 -13.58 -13.63 14.86
N ILE A 261 -13.26 -13.03 13.71
CA ILE A 261 -11.95 -13.19 13.07
C ILE A 261 -10.86 -12.61 13.98
N LEU A 262 -11.08 -11.41 14.53
CA LEU A 262 -10.12 -10.74 15.40
C LEU A 262 -9.89 -11.53 16.69
N ILE A 263 -10.93 -12.08 17.30
CA ILE A 263 -10.81 -12.95 18.49
C ILE A 263 -10.01 -14.21 18.14
N SER A 264 -10.30 -14.82 16.98
CA SER A 264 -9.65 -16.05 16.54
C SER A 264 -8.15 -15.85 16.31
N GLU A 265 -7.76 -14.73 15.69
CA GLU A 265 -6.37 -14.33 15.49
C GLU A 265 -5.67 -14.06 16.83
N THR A 266 -6.30 -13.28 17.70
CA THR A 266 -5.73 -12.90 19.01
C THR A 266 -5.49 -14.12 19.89
N LEU A 267 -6.45 -15.03 19.95
CA LEU A 267 -6.36 -16.25 20.77
C LEU A 267 -5.59 -17.38 20.06
N SER A 268 -5.17 -17.19 18.80
CA SER A 268 -4.52 -18.22 17.98
C SER A 268 -5.34 -19.52 17.88
N VAL A 269 -6.65 -19.40 17.67
CA VAL A 269 -7.58 -20.53 17.49
C VAL A 269 -8.43 -20.35 16.24
N SER A 270 -9.13 -21.40 15.80
CA SER A 270 -10.06 -21.28 14.66
C SER A 270 -11.30 -20.46 15.03
N THR A 271 -11.91 -19.79 14.05
CA THR A 271 -13.19 -19.09 14.21
C THR A 271 -14.29 -20.03 14.73
N ARG A 272 -14.31 -21.28 14.24
CA ARG A 272 -15.23 -22.33 14.71
C ARG A 272 -15.05 -22.65 16.20
N THR A 273 -13.81 -22.60 16.70
CA THR A 273 -13.52 -22.78 18.13
C THR A 273 -14.13 -21.66 18.96
N VAL A 274 -14.00 -20.41 18.50
CA VAL A 274 -14.60 -19.23 19.15
C VAL A 274 -16.13 -19.35 19.19
N GLU A 275 -16.76 -19.69 18.07
CA GLU A 275 -18.21 -19.90 17.99
C GLU A 275 -18.70 -21.01 18.92
N THR A 276 -17.96 -22.12 18.99
CA THR A 276 -18.29 -23.25 19.87
C THR A 276 -18.24 -22.84 21.34
N ASN A 277 -17.26 -22.03 21.73
CA ASN A 277 -17.15 -21.53 23.09
C ASN A 277 -18.29 -20.54 23.43
N TYR A 278 -18.66 -19.64 22.50
CA TYR A 278 -19.86 -18.81 22.68
C TYR A 278 -21.14 -19.64 22.82
N TYR A 279 -21.30 -20.68 22.00
CA TYR A 279 -22.45 -21.58 22.09
C TYR A 279 -22.52 -22.26 23.46
N ARG A 280 -21.40 -22.74 24.00
CA ARG A 280 -21.33 -23.35 25.35
C ARG A 280 -21.76 -22.38 26.43
N VAL A 281 -21.27 -21.14 26.40
CA VAL A 281 -21.67 -20.09 27.36
C VAL A 281 -23.17 -19.81 27.27
N ARG A 282 -23.71 -19.59 26.06
CA ARG A 282 -25.15 -19.32 25.87
C ARG A 282 -26.04 -20.47 26.33
N LYS A 283 -25.62 -21.71 26.06
CA LYS A 283 -26.33 -22.91 26.51
C LYS A 283 -26.38 -22.97 28.04
N LYS A 284 -25.25 -22.77 28.73
CA LYS A 284 -25.20 -22.76 30.20
C LYS A 284 -26.00 -21.62 30.81
N LEU A 285 -25.98 -20.42 30.22
CA LEU A 285 -26.82 -19.30 30.65
C LEU A 285 -28.30 -19.70 30.59
N LYS A 286 -28.74 -20.28 29.48
CA LYS A 286 -30.13 -20.72 29.29
C LYS A 286 -30.54 -21.82 30.26
N GLU A 287 -29.68 -22.80 30.51
CA GLU A 287 -29.91 -23.89 31.47
C GLU A 287 -30.08 -23.38 32.91
N ASN A 288 -29.45 -22.25 33.25
CA ASN A 288 -29.54 -21.62 34.57
C ASN A 288 -30.53 -20.44 34.61
N ASN A 289 -31.50 -20.37 33.69
CA ASN A 289 -32.54 -19.34 33.60
C ASN A 289 -32.04 -17.90 33.38
N TYR A 290 -30.83 -17.74 32.84
CA TYR A 290 -30.34 -16.45 32.35
C TYR A 290 -30.66 -16.30 30.86
N HIS A 291 -30.80 -15.06 30.42
CA HIS A 291 -30.90 -14.78 28.99
C HIS A 291 -29.54 -15.03 28.31
N GLU A 292 -29.55 -15.50 27.06
CA GLU A 292 -28.34 -15.78 26.25
C GLU A 292 -27.39 -14.59 26.04
N LYS A 293 -27.81 -13.37 26.41
CA LYS A 293 -27.02 -12.13 26.28
C LYS A 293 -26.75 -11.49 27.65
N TYR A 294 -27.05 -12.20 28.74
CA TYR A 294 -26.75 -11.75 30.10
C TYR A 294 -25.23 -11.69 30.31
N PRO A 295 -24.69 -10.68 31.02
CA PRO A 295 -25.39 -9.60 31.76
C PRO A 295 -25.79 -8.35 30.97
N TYR A 296 -25.76 -8.35 29.63
CA TYR A 296 -25.74 -7.12 28.82
C TYR A 296 -27.11 -6.64 28.31
N HIS A 297 -28.16 -6.89 29.09
CA HIS A 297 -29.50 -6.38 28.76
C HIS A 297 -29.66 -4.95 29.24
N LYS A 298 -29.46 -4.02 28.29
CA LYS A 298 -29.65 -2.57 28.39
C LYS A 298 -28.46 -1.82 28.97
N ILE A 299 -27.56 -1.41 28.06
CA ILE A 299 -26.89 -0.12 28.20
C ILE A 299 -27.70 0.82 27.31
N LYS A 300 -28.48 1.72 27.93
CA LYS A 300 -29.07 2.87 27.24
C LYS A 300 -27.97 3.86 26.89
#